data_AF-A0A7C5UYK0-F1
#
_entry.id   AF-A0A7C5UYK0-F1
#
_cell.length_a   1.000
_cell.length_b   1.000
_cell.length_c   1.000
_cell.angle_alpha   90.00
_cell.angle_beta   90.00
_cell.angle_gamma   90.00
#
_symmetry.space_group_name_H-M   'P 1'
#
loop_
_entity.id
_entity.type
_entity.pdbx_description
1 polymer ?
#
loop_
_entity_poly.entity_id
_entity_poly.type
_entity_poly.pdbx_seq_one_letter_code
_entity_poly.pdbx_strand_id
1 'polypeptide(L)'
;MVRPDTHFYGNPDSPVTVVEFGDFKCPACRAAESTAKKIREQFGNKIRFAFREFPLIGVHPESEKAAEAAECAAQQGKFWQAVDMFYEHQEDLSPPALNRYAAELGLDSQKFVVCLQKGEMASRVTRDLEDGRALGVHMTPTFFVNGRMMVGAIPYPQFAQVIQNELNAAGTAEAASAADSNSSAKTPSQPAEAGPAKKTSDAHPSSVSSDDTMPIMPGSANLLASFQNSAEACSEAEAKKRQPEMIGTSQAQKLYDEHTRALFVDVRPAKEFESGHIPGAVNFPIDSFQQEWKRLPKDKTIVLYEGGKSSGDICAFSRSAGRILLSQGFGYDEVKVYRDGLTGWRKAGLPIQP
;
A
#
# COMPACT_ATOMS: atom_id res chain seq x y z
N MET A 1 9.73 3.15 2.67
CA MET A 1 9.06 2.89 1.37
C MET A 1 9.90 1.96 0.51
N VAL A 2 11.14 2.30 0.17
CA VAL A 2 12.13 1.36 -0.38
C VAL A 2 13.20 1.04 0.65
N ARG A 3 13.90 -0.10 0.48
CA ARG A 3 15.06 -0.54 1.27
C ARG A 3 16.31 -0.74 0.38
N PRO A 4 17.52 -0.86 0.95
CA PRO A 4 18.73 -1.15 0.16
C PRO A 4 18.69 -2.49 -0.60
N ASP A 5 17.89 -3.46 -0.13
CA ASP A 5 17.66 -4.78 -0.75
C ASP A 5 16.42 -4.84 -1.67
N THR A 6 15.83 -3.69 -2.01
CA THR A 6 14.71 -3.56 -2.96
C THR A 6 15.19 -3.72 -4.41
N HIS A 7 14.43 -4.47 -5.22
CA HIS A 7 14.72 -4.63 -6.65
C HIS A 7 14.14 -3.47 -7.45
N PHE A 8 14.97 -2.91 -8.32
CA PHE A 8 14.62 -1.76 -9.14
C PHE A 8 14.65 -2.07 -10.64
N TYR A 9 13.79 -1.40 -11.39
CA TYR A 9 13.77 -1.29 -12.85
C TYR A 9 13.87 0.19 -13.22
N GLY A 10 14.51 0.48 -14.35
CA GLY A 10 14.79 1.86 -14.78
C GLY A 10 16.03 2.45 -14.10
N ASN A 11 16.01 3.74 -13.83
CA ASN A 11 17.15 4.47 -13.28
C ASN A 11 17.11 4.49 -11.73
N PRO A 12 18.08 3.90 -11.01
CA PRO A 12 18.11 3.91 -9.56
C PRO A 12 18.27 5.31 -8.94
N ASP A 13 18.69 6.31 -9.71
CA ASP A 13 18.87 7.70 -9.27
C ASP A 13 17.75 8.64 -9.73
N SER A 14 16.66 8.11 -10.30
CA SER A 14 15.52 8.96 -10.70
C SER A 14 14.86 9.65 -9.50
N PRO A 15 14.49 10.94 -9.62
CA PRO A 15 13.72 11.66 -8.61
C PRO A 15 12.26 11.20 -8.47
N VAL A 16 11.78 10.31 -9.36
CA VAL A 16 10.43 9.73 -9.29
C VAL A 16 10.52 8.23 -9.03
N THR A 17 10.16 7.86 -7.80
CA THR A 17 10.10 6.47 -7.36
C THR A 17 8.67 5.92 -7.46
N VAL A 18 8.55 4.97 -8.39
CA VAL A 18 7.64 3.84 -8.50
C VAL A 18 7.70 2.79 -7.38
N VAL A 19 6.72 2.54 -6.52
CA VAL A 19 6.75 1.34 -5.65
C VAL A 19 5.45 0.58 -5.73
N GLU A 20 5.51 -0.68 -6.16
CA GLU A 20 4.40 -1.63 -6.12
C GLU A 20 4.55 -2.57 -4.91
N PHE A 21 3.49 -2.72 -4.13
CA PHE A 21 3.31 -3.82 -3.19
C PHE A 21 2.36 -4.85 -3.82
N GLY A 22 2.90 -6.02 -4.17
CA GLY A 22 2.22 -7.02 -4.99
C GLY A 22 2.14 -8.41 -4.34
N ASP A 23 1.25 -9.23 -4.89
CA ASP A 23 1.05 -10.63 -4.52
C ASP A 23 0.86 -11.44 -5.82
N PHE A 24 1.76 -12.41 -6.07
CA PHE A 24 1.75 -13.20 -7.30
C PHE A 24 0.51 -14.07 -7.51
N LYS A 25 -0.26 -14.42 -6.46
CA LYS A 25 -1.55 -15.14 -6.60
C LYS A 25 -2.74 -14.19 -6.73
N CYS A 26 -2.60 -12.90 -6.46
CA CYS A 26 -3.72 -11.96 -6.50
C CYS A 26 -4.18 -11.67 -7.94
N PRO A 27 -5.44 -11.94 -8.31
CA PRO A 27 -5.95 -11.67 -9.66
C PRO A 27 -5.93 -10.18 -10.04
N ALA A 28 -6.09 -9.27 -9.07
CA ALA A 28 -5.99 -7.84 -9.30
C ALA A 28 -4.55 -7.40 -9.63
N CYS A 29 -3.53 -8.07 -9.08
CA CYS A 29 -2.14 -7.81 -9.44
C CYS A 29 -1.86 -8.25 -10.88
N ARG A 30 -2.32 -9.46 -11.28
CA ARG A 30 -2.22 -9.95 -12.66
C ARG A 30 -2.89 -8.99 -13.67
N ALA A 31 -4.04 -8.40 -13.30
CA ALA A 31 -4.68 -7.38 -14.13
C ALA A 31 -3.84 -6.09 -14.22
N ALA A 32 -3.27 -5.64 -13.10
CA ALA A 32 -2.43 -4.45 -13.03
C ALA A 32 -1.08 -4.60 -13.74
N GLU A 33 -0.51 -5.80 -13.81
CA GLU A 33 0.79 -6.06 -14.44
C GLU A 33 0.86 -5.56 -15.88
N SER A 34 -0.24 -5.69 -16.64
CA SER A 34 -0.36 -5.11 -17.99
C SER A 34 -0.09 -3.58 -18.05
N THR A 35 -0.47 -2.87 -16.99
CA THR A 35 -0.15 -1.45 -16.81
C THR A 35 1.23 -1.26 -16.20
N ALA A 36 1.62 -2.02 -15.17
CA ALA A 36 2.94 -1.92 -14.53
C ALA A 36 4.08 -2.13 -15.54
N LYS A 37 4.03 -3.19 -16.36
CA LYS A 37 4.95 -3.43 -17.47
C LYS A 37 5.00 -2.26 -18.47
N LYS A 38 3.85 -1.75 -18.89
CA LYS A 38 3.79 -0.59 -19.79
C LYS A 38 4.38 0.69 -19.16
N ILE A 39 4.23 0.89 -17.85
CA ILE A 39 4.87 1.97 -17.10
C ILE A 39 6.40 1.77 -17.06
N ARG A 40 6.86 0.56 -16.72
CA ARG A 40 8.29 0.17 -16.75
C ARG A 40 8.91 0.46 -18.12
N GLU A 41 8.26 0.03 -19.20
CA GLU A 41 8.72 0.20 -20.59
C GLU A 41 8.70 1.67 -21.07
N GLN A 42 7.59 2.40 -20.87
CA GLN A 42 7.41 3.73 -21.49
C GLN A 42 8.05 4.88 -20.71
N PHE A 43 8.17 4.76 -19.39
CA PHE A 43 8.93 5.72 -18.60
C PHE A 43 10.41 5.33 -18.50
N GLY A 44 10.74 4.04 -18.44
CA GLY A 44 12.11 3.54 -18.47
C GLY A 44 13.02 4.27 -17.48
N ASN A 45 14.15 4.78 -17.97
CA ASN A 45 15.14 5.50 -17.16
C ASN A 45 14.66 6.87 -16.61
N LYS A 46 13.44 7.32 -16.91
CA LYS A 46 12.84 8.50 -16.25
C LYS A 46 12.39 8.20 -14.83
N ILE A 47 12.09 6.94 -14.50
CA ILE A 47 11.62 6.52 -13.17
C ILE A 47 12.55 5.48 -12.54
N ARG A 48 12.42 5.35 -11.22
CA ARG A 48 12.87 4.19 -10.44
C ARG A 48 11.64 3.36 -10.09
N PHE A 49 11.39 2.25 -10.77
CA PHE A 49 10.28 1.36 -10.45
C PHE A 49 10.75 0.24 -9.52
N ALA A 50 10.06 0.01 -8.42
CA ALA A 50 10.35 -1.01 -7.42
C ALA A 50 9.17 -1.94 -7.22
N PHE A 51 9.46 -3.21 -6.93
CA PHE A 51 8.49 -4.17 -6.41
C PHE A 51 8.85 -4.50 -4.95
N ARG A 52 7.85 -4.66 -4.11
CA ARG A 52 7.94 -5.09 -2.71
C ARG A 52 6.94 -6.22 -2.48
N GLU A 53 7.39 -7.27 -1.81
CA GLU A 53 6.58 -8.46 -1.57
C GLU A 53 5.47 -8.21 -0.54
N PHE A 54 4.21 -8.46 -0.89
CA PHE A 54 3.08 -8.32 0.02
C PHE A 54 2.13 -9.54 -0.05
N PRO A 55 2.60 -10.76 0.25
CA PRO A 55 1.78 -11.97 0.14
C PRO A 55 0.59 -11.95 1.10
N LEU A 56 -0.62 -12.04 0.57
CA LEU A 56 -1.87 -12.10 1.33
C LEU A 56 -2.17 -13.54 1.77
N ILE A 57 -1.30 -14.12 2.61
CA ILE A 57 -1.29 -15.56 2.97
C ILE A 57 -2.64 -16.06 3.51
N GLY A 58 -3.43 -15.19 4.16
CA GLY A 58 -4.78 -15.51 4.65
C GLY A 58 -5.84 -15.71 3.55
N VAL A 59 -5.58 -15.22 2.34
CA VAL A 59 -6.44 -15.34 1.14
C VAL A 59 -5.80 -16.27 0.10
N HIS A 60 -4.47 -16.23 -0.02
CA HIS A 60 -3.69 -16.95 -1.01
C HIS A 60 -2.59 -17.78 -0.33
N PRO A 61 -2.82 -19.07 -0.02
CA PRO A 61 -1.86 -19.88 0.75
C PRO A 61 -0.48 -20.08 0.08
N GLU A 62 -0.40 -19.96 -1.24
CA GLU A 62 0.85 -20.14 -2.01
C GLU A 62 1.72 -18.86 -2.08
N SER A 63 1.17 -17.69 -1.75
CA SER A 63 1.82 -16.41 -2.04
C SER A 63 3.13 -16.17 -1.30
N GLU A 64 3.28 -16.69 -0.08
CA GLU A 64 4.55 -16.62 0.64
C GLU A 64 5.67 -17.34 -0.12
N LYS A 65 5.39 -18.54 -0.64
CA LYS A 65 6.37 -19.32 -1.40
C LYS A 65 6.61 -18.76 -2.80
N ALA A 66 5.61 -18.14 -3.43
CA ALA A 66 5.82 -17.40 -4.67
C ALA A 66 6.72 -16.16 -4.47
N ALA A 67 6.51 -15.40 -3.39
CA ALA A 67 7.36 -14.27 -3.00
C ALA A 67 8.80 -14.70 -2.68
N GLU A 68 8.96 -15.76 -1.88
CA GLU A 68 10.28 -16.34 -1.61
C GLU A 68 10.98 -16.83 -2.89
N ALA A 69 10.24 -17.41 -3.83
CA ALA A 69 10.77 -17.85 -5.11
C ALA A 69 11.25 -16.70 -6.00
N ALA A 70 10.54 -15.56 -6.02
CA ALA A 70 10.98 -14.37 -6.76
C ALA A 70 12.32 -13.86 -6.21
N GLU A 71 12.47 -13.87 -4.90
CA GLU A 71 13.71 -13.52 -4.21
C GLU A 71 14.84 -14.55 -4.39
N CYS A 72 14.53 -15.85 -4.45
CA CYS A 72 15.51 -16.88 -4.85
C CYS A 72 15.96 -16.74 -6.32
N ALA A 73 15.11 -16.21 -7.20
CA ALA A 73 15.51 -15.80 -8.56
C ALA A 73 16.33 -14.50 -8.56
N ALA A 74 16.06 -13.58 -7.62
CA ALA A 74 16.81 -12.35 -7.46
C ALA A 74 18.27 -12.57 -7.05
N GLN A 75 18.54 -13.54 -6.17
CA GLN A 75 19.91 -13.99 -5.84
C GLN A 75 20.74 -14.40 -7.06
N GLN A 76 20.07 -14.72 -8.18
CA GLN A 76 20.68 -15.13 -9.44
C GLN A 76 20.47 -14.09 -10.57
N GLY A 77 20.06 -12.86 -10.22
CA GLY A 77 19.91 -11.76 -11.17
C GLY A 77 18.70 -11.83 -12.10
N LYS A 78 17.66 -12.61 -11.74
CA LYS A 78 16.46 -12.86 -12.57
C LYS A 78 15.13 -12.42 -11.93
N PHE A 79 15.17 -11.50 -10.97
CA PHE A 79 13.97 -11.05 -10.23
C PHE A 79 12.83 -10.63 -11.17
N TRP A 80 13.07 -9.67 -12.07
CA TRP A 80 12.03 -9.15 -12.96
C TRP A 80 11.51 -10.18 -13.97
N GLN A 81 12.34 -11.12 -14.39
CA GLN A 81 11.90 -12.23 -15.25
C GLN A 81 11.06 -13.25 -14.47
N ALA A 82 11.31 -13.44 -13.17
CA ALA A 82 10.45 -14.22 -12.28
C ALA A 82 9.10 -13.52 -12.01
N VAL A 83 9.10 -12.20 -11.81
CA VAL A 83 7.86 -11.38 -11.69
C VAL A 83 6.95 -11.57 -12.91
N ASP A 84 7.49 -11.34 -14.11
CA ASP A 84 6.76 -11.53 -15.37
C ASP A 84 6.24 -12.98 -15.50
N MET A 85 7.10 -13.98 -15.29
CA MET A 85 6.77 -15.42 -15.36
C MET A 85 5.66 -15.84 -14.37
N PHE A 86 5.68 -15.34 -13.13
CA PHE A 86 4.72 -15.74 -12.11
C PHE A 86 3.34 -15.11 -12.32
N TYR A 87 3.25 -13.90 -12.87
CA TYR A 87 1.97 -13.33 -13.29
C TYR A 87 1.42 -13.96 -14.57
N GLU A 88 2.29 -14.42 -15.48
CA GLU A 88 1.89 -15.21 -16.64
C GLU A 88 1.32 -16.60 -16.25
N HIS A 89 1.78 -17.17 -15.13
CA HIS A 89 1.42 -18.53 -14.66
C HIS A 89 0.75 -18.60 -13.27
N GLN A 90 0.01 -17.55 -12.91
CA GLN A 90 -0.64 -17.38 -11.60
C GLN A 90 -1.51 -18.58 -11.14
N GLU A 91 -2.04 -19.39 -12.07
CA GLU A 91 -2.85 -20.58 -11.78
C GLU A 91 -2.12 -21.63 -10.91
N ASP A 92 -0.82 -21.87 -11.13
CA ASP A 92 -0.01 -22.85 -10.38
C ASP A 92 1.33 -22.23 -9.98
N LEU A 93 1.42 -21.74 -8.74
CA LEU A 93 2.67 -21.29 -8.13
C LEU A 93 3.07 -22.23 -6.99
N SER A 94 2.78 -23.52 -7.15
CA SER A 94 3.22 -24.55 -6.20
C SER A 94 4.74 -24.71 -6.24
N PRO A 95 5.42 -25.18 -5.17
CA PRO A 95 6.88 -25.35 -5.18
C PRO A 95 7.43 -26.20 -6.35
N PRO A 96 6.76 -27.29 -6.81
CA PRO A 96 7.16 -28.00 -8.03
C PRO A 96 7.10 -27.12 -9.30
N ALA A 97 6.06 -26.29 -9.44
CA ALA A 97 5.92 -25.37 -10.58
C ALA A 97 6.98 -24.26 -10.53
N LEU A 98 7.19 -23.64 -9.36
CA LEU A 98 8.23 -22.62 -9.13
C LEU A 98 9.64 -23.15 -9.49
N ASN A 99 9.97 -24.39 -9.12
CA ASN A 99 11.23 -25.03 -9.50
C ASN A 99 11.37 -25.24 -11.02
N ARG A 100 10.26 -25.54 -11.71
CA ARG A 100 10.21 -25.69 -13.16
C ARG A 100 10.38 -24.33 -13.86
N TYR A 101 9.65 -23.30 -13.42
CA TYR A 101 9.81 -21.93 -13.93
C TYR A 101 11.24 -21.40 -13.73
N ALA A 102 11.87 -21.70 -12.60
CA ALA A 102 13.27 -21.37 -12.37
C ALA A 102 14.21 -22.00 -13.42
N ALA A 103 14.00 -23.27 -13.77
CA ALA A 103 14.76 -23.94 -14.83
C ALA A 103 14.48 -23.32 -16.22
N GLU A 104 13.23 -22.99 -16.54
CA GLU A 104 12.83 -22.32 -17.78
C GLU A 104 13.46 -20.90 -17.91
N LEU A 105 13.64 -20.19 -16.78
CA LEU A 105 14.35 -18.90 -16.70
C LEU A 105 15.88 -19.00 -16.80
N GLY A 106 16.43 -20.22 -16.86
CA GLY A 106 17.86 -20.50 -16.94
C GLY A 106 18.59 -20.35 -15.60
N LEU A 107 17.91 -20.54 -14.47
CA LEU A 107 18.52 -20.51 -13.14
C LEU A 107 19.27 -21.80 -12.81
N ASP A 108 20.25 -21.69 -11.91
CA ASP A 108 20.83 -22.84 -11.21
C ASP A 108 19.72 -23.45 -10.35
N SER A 109 19.17 -24.55 -10.84
CA SER A 109 18.02 -25.23 -10.22
C SER A 109 18.38 -25.79 -8.84
N GLN A 110 19.64 -26.19 -8.61
CA GLN A 110 20.06 -26.69 -7.30
C GLN A 110 20.09 -25.56 -6.26
N LYS A 111 20.68 -24.41 -6.62
CA LYS A 111 20.67 -23.22 -5.73
C LYS A 111 19.25 -22.73 -5.46
N PHE A 112 18.41 -22.66 -6.50
CA PHE A 112 17.02 -22.22 -6.37
C PHE A 112 16.22 -23.14 -5.44
N VAL A 113 16.27 -24.46 -5.66
CA VAL A 113 15.58 -25.46 -4.82
C VAL A 113 16.03 -25.35 -3.37
N VAL A 114 17.34 -25.21 -3.11
CA VAL A 114 17.87 -25.07 -1.75
C VAL A 114 17.37 -23.79 -1.07
N CYS A 115 17.40 -22.66 -1.78
CA CYS A 115 16.91 -21.37 -1.28
C CYS A 115 15.42 -21.44 -0.89
N LEU A 116 14.57 -21.98 -1.78
CA LEU A 116 13.12 -22.04 -1.59
C LEU A 116 12.70 -23.06 -0.51
N GLN A 117 13.36 -24.22 -0.45
CA GLN A 117 13.07 -25.27 0.54
C GLN A 117 13.46 -24.88 1.96
N LYS A 118 14.62 -24.25 2.15
CA LYS A 118 15.05 -23.74 3.46
C LYS A 118 14.34 -22.45 3.87
N GLY A 119 13.68 -21.80 2.92
CA GLY A 119 13.05 -20.50 3.09
C GLY A 119 14.04 -19.38 3.42
N GLU A 120 15.19 -19.37 2.74
CA GLU A 120 16.26 -18.41 3.01
C GLU A 120 15.78 -16.95 2.86
N MET A 121 14.78 -16.73 2.00
CA MET A 121 14.19 -15.41 1.71
C MET A 121 12.94 -15.06 2.55
N ALA A 122 12.41 -15.98 3.36
CA ALA A 122 11.21 -15.73 4.19
C ALA A 122 11.36 -14.48 5.09
N SER A 123 12.57 -14.27 5.64
CA SER A 123 12.86 -13.08 6.47
C SER A 123 12.82 -11.77 5.68
N ARG A 124 13.11 -11.79 4.37
CA ARG A 124 13.05 -10.62 3.49
C ARG A 124 11.61 -10.33 3.10
N VAL A 125 10.89 -11.36 2.64
CA VAL A 125 9.44 -11.28 2.35
C VAL A 125 8.66 -10.74 3.56
N THR A 126 8.99 -11.21 4.77
CA THR A 126 8.39 -10.70 6.02
C THR A 126 8.66 -9.20 6.23
N ARG A 127 9.89 -8.72 5.96
CA ARG A 127 10.22 -7.28 6.09
C ARG A 127 9.45 -6.41 5.08
N ASP A 128 9.21 -6.91 3.88
CA ASP A 128 8.43 -6.20 2.86
C ASP A 128 6.94 -6.11 3.26
N LEU A 129 6.38 -7.22 3.75
CA LEU A 129 5.03 -7.28 4.30
C LEU A 129 4.86 -6.36 5.53
N GLU A 130 5.82 -6.34 6.45
CA GLU A 130 5.82 -5.45 7.62
C GLU A 130 5.97 -3.97 7.22
N ASP A 131 6.88 -3.64 6.30
CA ASP A 131 7.02 -2.28 5.74
C ASP A 131 5.73 -1.82 5.07
N GLY A 132 5.10 -2.66 4.25
CA GLY A 132 3.85 -2.34 3.57
C GLY A 132 2.74 -2.02 4.56
N ARG A 133 2.57 -2.85 5.60
CA ARG A 133 1.59 -2.61 6.68
C ARG A 133 1.86 -1.31 7.42
N ALA A 134 3.11 -1.01 7.74
CA ALA A 134 3.51 0.25 8.37
C ALA A 134 3.26 1.48 7.46
N LEU A 135 3.25 1.30 6.13
CA LEU A 135 2.90 2.32 5.13
C LEU A 135 1.39 2.35 4.82
N GLY A 136 0.55 1.59 5.52
CA GLY A 136 -0.89 1.53 5.33
C GLY A 136 -1.36 0.62 4.18
N VAL A 137 -0.49 -0.21 3.60
CA VAL A 137 -0.88 -1.24 2.62
C VAL A 137 -1.66 -2.34 3.35
N HIS A 138 -2.83 -2.64 2.82
CA HIS A 138 -3.78 -3.64 3.35
C HIS A 138 -4.41 -4.49 2.22
N MET A 139 -4.17 -4.14 0.96
CA MET A 139 -4.56 -4.95 -0.20
C MET A 139 -3.55 -4.79 -1.34
N THR A 140 -3.57 -5.73 -2.28
CA THR A 140 -2.69 -5.75 -3.44
C THR A 140 -3.48 -5.66 -4.75
N PRO A 141 -2.96 -5.00 -5.80
CA PRO A 141 -1.72 -4.22 -5.77
C PRO A 141 -1.97 -2.87 -5.09
N THR A 142 -0.98 -2.38 -4.35
CA THR A 142 -0.96 -0.98 -3.89
C THR A 142 0.31 -0.33 -4.41
N PHE A 143 0.16 0.74 -5.17
CA PHE A 143 1.26 1.52 -5.71
C PHE A 143 1.52 2.77 -4.87
N PHE A 144 2.75 3.26 -4.89
CA PHE A 144 3.12 4.60 -4.46
C PHE A 144 3.92 5.29 -5.55
N VAL A 145 3.61 6.56 -5.81
CA VAL A 145 4.45 7.44 -6.64
C VAL A 145 4.94 8.59 -5.74
N ASN A 146 6.23 8.61 -5.41
CA ASN A 146 6.84 9.63 -4.53
C ASN A 146 6.12 9.87 -3.18
N GLY A 147 5.43 8.85 -2.64
CA GLY A 147 4.63 8.97 -1.41
C GLY A 147 3.11 8.95 -1.64
N ARG A 148 2.63 9.28 -2.85
CA ARG A 148 1.21 9.23 -3.20
C ARG A 148 0.76 7.78 -3.37
N MET A 149 0.01 7.25 -2.40
CA MET A 149 -0.61 5.93 -2.48
C MET A 149 -1.70 5.89 -3.58
N MET A 150 -1.75 4.79 -4.33
CA MET A 150 -2.71 4.50 -5.38
C MET A 150 -3.10 3.02 -5.30
N VAL A 151 -4.35 2.73 -4.94
CA VAL A 151 -4.79 1.38 -4.55
C VAL A 151 -5.54 0.69 -5.69
N GLY A 152 -5.21 -0.58 -5.95
CA GLY A 152 -5.85 -1.44 -6.95
C GLY A 152 -5.22 -1.35 -8.34
N ALA A 153 -5.86 -2.03 -9.30
CA ALA A 153 -5.43 -2.08 -10.70
C ALA A 153 -5.74 -0.75 -11.42
N ILE A 154 -4.86 0.23 -11.28
CA ILE A 154 -5.02 1.56 -11.88
C ILE A 154 -4.84 1.51 -13.40
N PRO A 155 -5.76 2.05 -14.22
CA PRO A 155 -5.58 2.14 -15.67
C PRO A 155 -4.38 2.99 -16.07
N TYR A 156 -3.61 2.52 -17.07
CA TYR A 156 -2.41 3.18 -17.59
C TYR A 156 -2.50 4.72 -17.74
N PRO A 157 -3.55 5.32 -18.34
CA PRO A 157 -3.59 6.78 -18.53
C PRO A 157 -3.59 7.56 -17.20
N GLN A 158 -4.27 7.05 -16.18
CA GLN A 158 -4.32 7.67 -14.85
C GLN A 158 -2.98 7.52 -14.12
N PHE A 159 -2.35 6.34 -14.21
CA PHE A 159 -1.04 6.09 -13.63
C PHE A 159 0.04 6.97 -14.28
N ALA A 160 0.10 6.97 -15.62
CA ALA A 160 1.03 7.78 -16.40
C ALA A 160 0.90 9.28 -16.11
N GLN A 161 -0.33 9.80 -15.93
CA GLN A 161 -0.56 11.20 -15.58
C GLN A 161 0.03 11.55 -14.21
N VAL A 162 -0.11 10.66 -13.21
CA VAL A 162 0.49 10.89 -11.88
C VAL A 162 2.01 10.93 -11.99
N ILE A 163 2.63 9.96 -12.66
CA ILE A 163 4.09 9.93 -12.86
C ILE A 163 4.57 11.18 -13.60
N GLN A 164 3.87 11.61 -14.65
CA GLN A 164 4.25 12.81 -15.41
C GLN A 164 4.15 14.09 -14.57
N ASN A 165 3.18 14.19 -13.66
CA ASN A 165 3.07 15.31 -12.73
C ASN A 165 4.27 15.37 -11.77
N GLU A 166 4.65 14.22 -11.20
CA GLU A 166 5.80 14.13 -10.28
C GLU A 166 7.14 14.39 -11.01
N LEU A 167 7.28 13.94 -12.27
CA LEU A 167 8.44 14.26 -13.12
C LEU A 167 8.54 15.75 -13.42
N ASN A 168 7.42 16.41 -13.75
CA ASN A 168 7.37 17.84 -13.99
C ASN A 168 7.74 18.63 -12.72
N ALA A 169 7.21 18.22 -11.56
CA ALA A 169 7.52 18.84 -10.27
C ALA A 169 9.00 18.72 -9.90
N ALA A 170 9.60 17.54 -10.09
CA ALA A 170 11.03 17.31 -9.89
C ALA A 170 11.89 18.23 -10.80
N GLY A 171 11.57 18.30 -12.09
CA GLY A 171 12.29 19.17 -13.03
C GLY A 171 12.19 20.66 -12.70
N THR A 172 11.03 21.12 -12.18
CA THR A 172 10.91 22.52 -11.71
C THR A 172 11.68 22.80 -10.42
N ALA A 173 11.77 21.83 -9.50
CA ALA A 173 12.54 21.97 -8.28
C ALA A 173 14.06 22.01 -8.57
N GLU A 174 14.53 21.15 -9.47
CA GLU A 174 15.93 21.12 -9.93
C GLU A 174 16.32 22.42 -10.66
N ALA A 175 15.44 22.92 -11.54
CA ALA A 175 15.64 24.20 -12.22
C ALA A 175 15.67 25.39 -11.23
N ALA A 176 14.84 25.37 -10.19
CA ALA A 176 14.84 26.39 -9.14
C ALA A 176 16.15 26.35 -8.31
N SER A 177 16.61 25.16 -7.89
CA SER A 177 17.87 25.04 -7.14
C SER A 177 19.10 25.42 -7.99
N ALA A 178 19.04 25.18 -9.30
CA ALA A 178 20.06 25.64 -10.26
C ALA A 178 20.04 27.17 -10.45
N ALA A 179 18.88 27.82 -10.33
CA ALA A 179 18.77 29.28 -10.39
C ALA A 179 19.31 29.95 -9.11
N ASP A 180 18.96 29.43 -7.92
CA ASP A 180 19.42 29.96 -6.64
C ASP A 180 20.95 29.82 -6.46
N SER A 181 21.53 28.70 -6.89
CA SER A 181 22.99 28.50 -6.86
C SER A 181 23.76 29.41 -7.83
N ASN A 182 23.12 29.91 -8.89
CA ASN A 182 23.71 30.89 -9.81
C ASN A 182 23.54 32.35 -9.35
N SER A 183 22.72 32.61 -8.32
CA SER A 183 22.45 33.96 -7.79
C SER A 183 23.64 34.57 -7.02
N SER A 184 24.60 33.75 -6.58
CA SER A 184 25.77 34.21 -5.81
C SER A 184 26.93 34.78 -6.65
N ALA A 185 26.75 35.00 -7.96
CA ALA A 185 27.86 35.33 -8.86
C ALA A 185 27.56 36.35 -9.98
N LYS A 186 27.00 37.53 -9.65
CA LYS A 186 27.43 38.83 -10.25
C LYS A 186 26.68 40.05 -9.70
N THR A 187 27.46 41.06 -9.29
CA THR A 187 27.01 42.46 -9.23
C THR A 187 26.83 43.01 -10.65
N PRO A 188 25.68 43.60 -11.01
CA PRO A 188 25.52 44.33 -12.27
C PRO A 188 25.40 45.85 -12.03
N SER A 189 26.37 46.61 -12.55
CA SER A 189 26.25 48.05 -12.72
C SER A 189 25.46 48.38 -14.00
N GLN A 190 24.31 49.03 -13.84
CA GLN A 190 23.55 49.76 -14.88
C GLN A 190 23.98 51.26 -14.90
N PRO A 191 23.43 52.17 -15.74
CA PRO A 191 22.30 52.06 -16.70
C PRO A 191 22.77 52.46 -18.15
N ALA A 192 21.98 52.84 -19.17
CA ALA A 192 20.54 52.84 -19.53
C ALA A 192 20.41 53.02 -21.07
N GLU A 193 19.25 52.72 -21.67
CA GLU A 193 18.48 53.64 -22.55
C GLU A 193 17.20 53.00 -23.13
N ALA A 194 16.30 53.83 -23.69
CA ALA A 194 14.94 53.44 -24.10
C ALA A 194 14.62 53.82 -25.56
N GLY A 195 13.74 53.07 -26.23
CA GLY A 195 13.25 53.38 -27.58
C GLY A 195 12.11 52.45 -28.04
N PRO A 196 11.19 52.89 -28.95
CA PRO A 196 9.79 52.43 -28.89
C PRO A 196 9.29 51.51 -30.03
N ALA A 197 8.03 51.10 -29.89
CA ALA A 197 7.34 50.01 -30.60
C ALA A 197 6.92 50.26 -32.07
N LYS A 198 6.56 49.17 -32.78
CA LYS A 198 5.59 49.20 -33.90
C LYS A 198 4.84 47.87 -34.12
N LYS A 199 3.62 47.97 -34.69
CA LYS A 199 2.68 46.88 -35.06
C LYS A 199 2.91 46.38 -36.50
N THR A 200 2.50 45.14 -36.79
CA THR A 200 1.79 44.60 -38.01
C THR A 200 1.65 43.08 -37.81
N SER A 201 0.48 42.44 -37.73
CA SER A 201 -0.66 42.25 -38.67
C SER A 201 -0.57 40.95 -39.50
N ASP A 202 -1.62 40.13 -39.36
CA ASP A 202 -2.21 39.18 -40.33
C ASP A 202 -1.36 38.05 -40.95
N ALA A 203 -1.77 36.78 -40.71
CA ALA A 203 -2.62 36.03 -41.65
C ALA A 203 -2.73 34.54 -41.27
N HIS A 204 -3.97 34.03 -41.24
CA HIS A 204 -4.30 32.61 -41.44
C HIS A 204 -4.60 32.42 -42.95
N PRO A 205 -4.55 31.20 -43.53
CA PRO A 205 -5.74 30.36 -43.39
C PRO A 205 -5.56 28.81 -43.49
N SER A 206 -6.67 28.15 -43.14
CA SER A 206 -7.19 26.88 -43.70
C SER A 206 -6.58 25.56 -43.21
N SER A 207 -7.22 24.75 -42.35
CA SER A 207 -8.56 24.09 -42.40
C SER A 207 -8.52 22.67 -43.00
N VAL A 208 -8.81 21.65 -42.18
CA VAL A 208 -9.58 20.44 -42.55
C VAL A 208 -10.38 20.01 -41.31
N SER A 209 -11.68 19.74 -41.48
CA SER A 209 -12.59 19.14 -40.50
C SER A 209 -12.58 17.60 -40.63
N SER A 210 -13.00 16.81 -39.64
CA SER A 210 -14.42 16.47 -39.50
C SER A 210 -14.78 15.91 -38.12
N ASP A 211 -16.04 16.09 -37.74
CA ASP A 211 -16.67 15.42 -36.60
C ASP A 211 -16.56 13.89 -36.64
N ASP A 212 -16.49 13.28 -35.46
CA ASP A 212 -17.27 12.06 -35.19
C ASP A 212 -17.65 12.04 -33.70
N THR A 213 -18.88 12.45 -33.39
CA THR A 213 -19.41 12.50 -32.02
C THR A 213 -20.54 11.49 -31.89
N MET A 214 -20.33 10.42 -31.10
CA MET A 214 -21.37 9.42 -30.79
C MET A 214 -21.73 9.47 -29.29
N PRO A 215 -23.02 9.28 -28.93
CA PRO A 215 -23.53 9.60 -27.61
C PRO A 215 -23.24 8.52 -26.56
N ILE A 216 -22.86 8.95 -25.35
CA ILE A 216 -22.74 8.09 -24.18
C ILE A 216 -24.13 7.86 -23.57
N MET A 217 -24.62 6.62 -23.62
CA MET A 217 -25.81 6.18 -22.88
C MET A 217 -25.48 6.01 -21.38
N PRO A 218 -26.35 6.43 -20.45
CA PRO A 218 -26.12 6.28 -19.02
C PRO A 218 -26.49 4.85 -18.57
N GLY A 219 -25.50 4.02 -18.22
CA GLY A 219 -25.79 2.59 -17.96
C GLY A 219 -24.78 1.74 -17.17
N SER A 220 -23.76 2.30 -16.52
CA SER A 220 -22.77 1.50 -15.76
C SER A 220 -22.30 2.12 -14.43
N ALA A 221 -22.97 3.15 -13.92
CA ALA A 221 -22.57 3.84 -12.69
C ALA A 221 -23.16 3.18 -11.43
N ASN A 222 -22.80 1.91 -11.13
CA ASN A 222 -23.05 1.31 -9.80
C ASN A 222 -22.32 -0.03 -9.48
N LEU A 223 -21.01 -0.14 -9.77
CA LEU A 223 -20.15 -1.21 -9.19
C LEU A 223 -18.80 -0.74 -8.63
N LEU A 224 -18.37 0.49 -8.95
CA LEU A 224 -17.11 1.06 -8.43
C LEU A 224 -17.27 1.75 -7.05
N ALA A 225 -18.49 2.03 -6.61
CA ALA A 225 -18.77 2.74 -5.35
C ALA A 225 -18.63 1.85 -4.09
N SER A 226 -18.49 0.53 -4.24
CA SER A 226 -18.44 -0.43 -3.12
C SER A 226 -17.03 -0.79 -2.63
N PHE A 227 -15.97 -0.33 -3.31
CA PHE A 227 -14.58 -0.72 -3.00
C PHE A 227 -13.71 0.39 -2.37
N GLN A 228 -14.27 1.57 -2.08
CA GLN A 228 -13.47 2.73 -1.63
C GLN A 228 -13.07 2.70 -0.14
N ASN A 229 -13.71 1.87 0.70
CA ASN A 229 -13.85 2.19 2.12
C ASN A 229 -12.88 1.47 3.09
N SER A 230 -11.80 0.85 2.61
CA SER A 230 -10.67 0.39 3.46
C SER A 230 -9.41 1.25 3.29
N ALA A 231 -9.27 1.97 2.16
CA ALA A 231 -8.15 2.88 1.93
C ALA A 231 -8.24 4.19 2.74
N GLU A 232 -9.44 4.59 3.17
CA GLU A 232 -9.65 5.66 4.17
C GLU A 232 -9.34 5.21 5.62
N ALA A 233 -8.55 4.14 5.78
CA ALA A 233 -8.08 3.70 7.10
C ALA A 233 -6.86 4.48 7.60
N CYS A 234 -6.03 5.11 6.76
CA CYS A 234 -4.94 5.96 7.27
C CYS A 234 -4.38 7.01 6.28
N SER A 235 -5.22 7.95 5.83
CA SER A 235 -4.70 9.17 5.20
C SER A 235 -4.10 10.16 6.22
N GLU A 236 -3.20 11.06 5.80
CA GLU A 236 -2.73 12.16 6.68
C GLU A 236 -3.86 13.06 7.19
N ALA A 237 -4.93 13.21 6.39
CA ALA A 237 -6.12 13.95 6.79
C ALA A 237 -6.84 13.27 7.97
N GLU A 238 -6.67 11.96 8.14
CA GLU A 238 -7.34 11.15 9.17
C GLU A 238 -6.50 10.95 10.41
N ALA A 239 -5.18 10.97 10.28
CA ALA A 239 -4.28 11.19 11.40
C ALA A 239 -4.57 12.54 12.10
N LYS A 240 -5.05 13.55 11.34
CA LYS A 240 -5.48 14.85 11.86
C LYS A 240 -6.93 14.89 12.39
N LYS A 241 -7.78 13.88 12.11
CA LYS A 241 -9.12 13.76 12.72
C LYS A 241 -8.99 13.39 14.21
N ARG A 242 -10.01 13.70 15.02
CA ARG A 242 -10.04 13.36 16.45
C ARG A 242 -10.00 11.83 16.63
N GLN A 243 -9.10 11.37 17.49
CA GLN A 243 -8.77 9.96 17.66
C GLN A 243 -9.62 9.31 18.77
N PRO A 244 -9.84 7.98 18.76
CA PRO A 244 -10.41 7.24 19.89
C PRO A 244 -9.49 7.31 21.13
N GLU A 245 -10.04 7.07 22.32
CA GLU A 245 -9.26 7.07 23.56
C GLU A 245 -8.31 5.88 23.61
N MET A 246 -7.01 6.14 23.78
CA MET A 246 -6.00 5.08 23.95
C MET A 246 -5.91 4.67 25.42
N ILE A 247 -6.14 3.39 25.71
CA ILE A 247 -6.02 2.83 27.07
C ILE A 247 -4.87 1.83 27.17
N GLY A 248 -4.23 1.78 28.35
CA GLY A 248 -3.21 0.79 28.69
C GLY A 248 -3.77 -0.45 29.41
N THR A 249 -2.92 -1.44 29.65
CA THR A 249 -3.30 -2.77 30.17
C THR A 249 -4.10 -2.71 31.48
N SER A 250 -3.71 -1.86 32.44
CA SER A 250 -4.44 -1.72 33.71
C SER A 250 -5.86 -1.15 33.54
N GLN A 251 -6.08 -0.28 32.55
CA GLN A 251 -7.41 0.27 32.24
C GLN A 251 -8.25 -0.76 31.47
N ALA A 252 -7.63 -1.48 30.52
CA ALA A 252 -8.29 -2.56 29.80
C ALA A 252 -8.74 -3.68 30.76
N GLN A 253 -7.86 -4.12 31.66
CA GLN A 253 -8.21 -5.10 32.69
C GLN A 253 -9.39 -4.63 33.55
N LYS A 254 -9.41 -3.37 34.01
CA LYS A 254 -10.54 -2.85 34.78
C LYS A 254 -11.87 -2.92 34.00
N LEU A 255 -11.87 -2.55 32.72
CA LEU A 255 -13.07 -2.63 31.87
C LEU A 255 -13.52 -4.08 31.60
N TYR A 256 -12.56 -5.01 31.55
CA TYR A 256 -12.83 -6.44 31.44
C TYR A 256 -13.47 -6.99 32.72
N ASP A 257 -12.90 -6.68 33.88
CA ASP A 257 -13.38 -7.10 35.20
C ASP A 257 -14.79 -6.55 35.52
N GLU A 258 -15.19 -5.44 34.89
CA GLU A 258 -16.55 -4.88 34.97
C GLU A 258 -17.61 -5.66 34.15
N HIS A 259 -17.20 -6.63 33.31
CA HIS A 259 -17.91 -7.69 32.56
C HIS A 259 -19.16 -7.35 31.70
N THR A 260 -19.99 -6.41 32.14
CA THR A 260 -21.30 -6.08 31.57
C THR A 260 -21.24 -4.88 30.61
N ARG A 261 -20.30 -3.96 30.88
CA ARG A 261 -20.26 -2.61 30.32
C ARG A 261 -19.36 -2.46 29.09
N ALA A 262 -18.37 -3.35 28.94
CA ALA A 262 -17.44 -3.35 27.81
C ALA A 262 -17.62 -4.59 26.91
N LEU A 263 -17.32 -4.43 25.62
CA LEU A 263 -17.12 -5.52 24.66
C LEU A 263 -15.71 -5.40 24.08
N PHE A 264 -14.91 -6.45 24.24
CA PHE A 264 -13.60 -6.54 23.60
C PHE A 264 -13.76 -7.00 22.16
N VAL A 265 -13.13 -6.30 21.23
CA VAL A 265 -13.21 -6.55 19.79
C VAL A 265 -11.80 -6.70 19.25
N ASP A 266 -11.48 -7.91 18.80
CA ASP A 266 -10.21 -8.24 18.18
C ASP A 266 -10.28 -7.96 16.68
N VAL A 267 -9.44 -7.03 16.20
CA VAL A 267 -9.44 -6.64 14.78
C VAL A 267 -8.39 -7.37 13.93
N ARG A 268 -7.72 -8.38 14.48
CA ARG A 268 -6.78 -9.24 13.75
C ARG A 268 -7.52 -10.19 12.78
N PRO A 269 -6.81 -10.80 11.81
CA PRO A 269 -7.36 -11.90 11.01
C PRO A 269 -7.90 -13.05 11.88
N ALA A 270 -8.95 -13.73 11.42
CA ALA A 270 -9.61 -14.80 12.19
C ALA A 270 -8.65 -15.89 12.68
N LYS A 271 -7.70 -16.32 11.84
CA LYS A 271 -6.66 -17.31 12.19
C LYS A 271 -5.77 -16.87 13.36
N GLU A 272 -5.56 -15.56 13.55
CA GLU A 272 -4.81 -15.04 14.69
C GLU A 272 -5.66 -15.00 15.97
N PHE A 273 -6.97 -14.77 15.84
CA PHE A 273 -7.94 -14.85 16.94
C PHE A 273 -8.11 -16.30 17.44
N GLU A 274 -8.25 -17.26 16.52
CA GLU A 274 -8.29 -18.72 16.74
C GLU A 274 -6.97 -19.33 17.29
N SER A 275 -5.92 -18.52 17.45
CA SER A 275 -4.64 -18.93 18.04
C SER A 275 -4.43 -18.39 19.48
N GLY A 276 -5.46 -17.75 20.03
CA GLY A 276 -5.41 -17.06 21.30
C GLY A 276 -5.97 -15.63 21.19
N HIS A 277 -6.97 -15.33 22.03
CA HIS A 277 -7.62 -14.03 22.16
C HIS A 277 -7.99 -13.72 23.63
N ILE A 278 -8.44 -12.50 23.92
CA ILE A 278 -8.99 -12.13 25.23
C ILE A 278 -10.34 -12.88 25.40
N PRO A 279 -10.57 -13.63 26.48
CA PRO A 279 -11.79 -14.45 26.63
C PRO A 279 -13.07 -13.64 26.50
N GLY A 280 -14.06 -14.15 25.76
CA GLY A 280 -15.31 -13.41 25.49
C GLY A 280 -15.18 -12.19 24.58
N ALA A 281 -14.01 -11.92 24.00
CA ALA A 281 -13.89 -11.00 22.88
C ALA A 281 -14.57 -11.56 21.63
N VAL A 282 -14.98 -10.67 20.71
CA VAL A 282 -15.46 -11.02 19.38
C VAL A 282 -14.44 -10.62 18.31
N ASN A 283 -14.32 -11.41 17.25
CA ASN A 283 -13.45 -11.07 16.12
C ASN A 283 -14.19 -10.28 15.05
N PHE A 284 -13.62 -9.14 14.66
CA PHE A 284 -14.07 -8.29 13.56
C PHE A 284 -12.81 -7.86 12.78
N PRO A 285 -12.29 -8.69 11.86
CA PRO A 285 -11.06 -8.40 11.14
C PRO A 285 -11.09 -7.02 10.46
N ILE A 286 -9.99 -6.28 10.54
CA ILE A 286 -9.93 -4.90 10.01
C ILE A 286 -10.34 -4.80 8.53
N ASP A 287 -10.03 -5.83 7.73
CA ASP A 287 -10.30 -5.90 6.29
C ASP A 287 -11.82 -5.96 5.96
N SER A 288 -12.64 -6.53 6.86
CA SER A 288 -14.12 -6.58 6.73
C SER A 288 -14.85 -5.62 7.67
N PHE A 289 -14.15 -5.00 8.62
CA PHE A 289 -14.71 -4.15 9.69
C PHE A 289 -15.69 -3.08 9.18
N GLN A 290 -15.36 -2.45 8.04
CA GLN A 290 -16.18 -1.42 7.43
C GLN A 290 -17.56 -1.90 6.95
N GLN A 291 -17.69 -3.19 6.58
CA GLN A 291 -18.97 -3.80 6.23
C GLN A 291 -19.70 -4.34 7.46
N GLU A 292 -18.95 -4.80 8.47
CA GLU A 292 -19.48 -5.54 9.61
C GLU A 292 -19.82 -4.72 10.86
N TRP A 293 -19.24 -3.53 11.05
CA TRP A 293 -19.36 -2.74 12.31
C TRP A 293 -20.79 -2.56 12.81
N LYS A 294 -21.79 -2.60 11.92
CA LYS A 294 -23.23 -2.52 12.24
C LYS A 294 -23.73 -3.65 13.16
N ARG A 295 -22.98 -4.75 13.26
CA ARG A 295 -23.21 -5.87 14.19
C ARG A 295 -22.74 -5.57 15.62
N LEU A 296 -21.97 -4.50 15.85
CA LEU A 296 -21.50 -4.13 17.18
C LEU A 296 -22.62 -3.46 18.01
N PRO A 297 -22.75 -3.81 19.31
CA PRO A 297 -23.72 -3.18 20.20
C PRO A 297 -23.42 -1.70 20.41
N LYS A 298 -24.47 -0.86 20.43
CA LYS A 298 -24.36 0.58 20.75
C LYS A 298 -24.54 0.89 22.23
N ASP A 299 -24.99 -0.08 23.02
CA ASP A 299 -25.21 0.01 24.47
C ASP A 299 -23.98 -0.36 25.31
N LYS A 300 -22.84 -0.65 24.67
CA LYS A 300 -21.59 -1.07 25.32
C LYS A 300 -20.42 -0.18 24.91
N THR A 301 -19.46 -0.03 25.83
CA THR A 301 -18.13 0.49 25.50
C THR A 301 -17.38 -0.54 24.64
N ILE A 302 -17.02 -0.17 23.42
CA ILE A 302 -16.24 -1.01 22.51
C ILE A 302 -14.75 -0.80 22.78
N VAL A 303 -14.04 -1.88 23.14
CA VAL A 303 -12.60 -1.90 23.37
C VAL A 303 -11.92 -2.65 22.23
N LEU A 304 -11.39 -1.89 21.28
CA LEU A 304 -10.70 -2.43 20.10
C LEU A 304 -9.25 -2.78 20.43
N TYR A 305 -8.79 -3.96 20.01
CA TYR A 305 -7.41 -4.38 20.21
C TYR A 305 -6.89 -5.24 19.05
N GLU A 306 -5.57 -5.38 19.00
CA GLU A 306 -4.84 -6.19 18.02
C GLU A 306 -3.62 -6.85 18.72
N GLY A 307 -2.58 -7.26 17.97
CA GLY A 307 -1.46 -8.04 18.50
C GLY A 307 -0.60 -7.33 19.57
N GLY A 308 -0.57 -6.00 19.60
CA GLY A 308 0.21 -5.22 20.59
C GLY A 308 1.58 -4.70 20.10
N LYS A 309 2.00 -5.03 18.87
CA LYS A 309 3.29 -4.58 18.31
C LYS A 309 3.25 -3.16 17.71
N SER A 310 2.11 -2.76 17.17
CA SER A 310 1.91 -1.47 16.47
C SER A 310 0.71 -0.68 17.00
N SER A 311 0.10 -1.12 18.11
CA SER A 311 -1.26 -0.70 18.49
C SER A 311 -1.32 0.70 19.12
N GLY A 312 -0.16 1.30 19.37
CA GLY A 312 -0.02 2.73 19.68
C GLY A 312 0.09 3.63 18.44
N ASP A 313 0.48 3.10 17.28
CA ASP A 313 0.75 3.88 16.07
C ASP A 313 -0.53 4.44 15.47
N ILE A 314 -0.49 5.62 14.84
CA ILE A 314 -1.72 6.29 14.35
C ILE A 314 -2.47 5.51 13.24
N CYS A 315 -1.78 4.57 12.60
CA CYS A 315 -2.30 3.62 11.61
C CYS A 315 -2.52 2.20 12.15
N ALA A 316 -2.42 1.98 13.46
CA ALA A 316 -2.83 0.72 14.10
C ALA A 316 -4.23 0.31 13.62
N PHE A 317 -4.43 -0.97 13.32
CA PHE A 317 -5.72 -1.48 12.84
C PHE A 317 -6.83 -1.19 13.85
N SER A 318 -6.52 -1.34 15.14
CA SER A 318 -7.45 -1.02 16.23
C SER A 318 -7.82 0.47 16.30
N ARG A 319 -6.91 1.39 15.94
CA ARG A 319 -7.21 2.84 15.84
C ARG A 319 -7.96 3.21 14.57
N SER A 320 -7.68 2.54 13.47
CA SER A 320 -8.43 2.67 12.21
C SER A 320 -9.88 2.23 12.39
N ALA A 321 -10.11 1.06 13.00
CA ALA A 321 -11.44 0.60 13.41
C ALA A 321 -12.13 1.61 14.37
N GLY A 322 -11.39 2.19 15.32
CA GLY A 322 -11.94 3.18 16.24
C GLY A 322 -12.38 4.46 15.52
N ARG A 323 -11.60 4.94 14.54
CA ARG A 323 -11.99 6.06 13.67
C ARG A 323 -13.22 5.74 12.81
N ILE A 324 -13.35 4.50 12.33
CA ILE A 324 -14.58 4.03 11.66
C ILE A 324 -15.77 4.19 12.61
N LEU A 325 -15.75 3.62 13.81
CA LEU A 325 -16.89 3.70 14.74
C LEU A 325 -17.28 5.16 15.08
N LEU A 326 -16.29 6.02 15.34
CA LEU A 326 -16.54 7.45 15.58
C LEU A 326 -17.19 8.15 14.37
N SER A 327 -16.79 7.79 13.13
CA SER A 327 -17.41 8.31 11.90
C SER A 327 -18.86 7.83 11.73
N GLN A 328 -19.21 6.67 12.28
CA GLN A 328 -20.55 6.07 12.23
C GLN A 328 -21.43 6.45 13.44
N GLY A 329 -21.00 7.45 14.23
CA GLY A 329 -21.79 8.04 15.30
C GLY A 329 -21.76 7.30 16.63
N PHE A 330 -20.73 6.52 16.93
CA PHE A 330 -20.44 6.09 18.30
C PHE A 330 -19.82 7.24 19.11
N GLY A 331 -20.07 7.27 20.42
CA GLY A 331 -19.51 8.24 21.36
C GLY A 331 -18.00 8.10 21.57
N TYR A 332 -17.34 9.21 21.94
CA TYR A 332 -15.90 9.21 22.24
C TYR A 332 -15.56 8.51 23.56
N ASP A 333 -16.50 8.46 24.49
CA ASP A 333 -16.45 7.70 25.73
C ASP A 333 -16.78 6.21 25.51
N GLU A 334 -17.57 5.91 24.48
CA GLU A 334 -17.96 4.55 24.06
C GLU A 334 -16.88 3.80 23.29
N VAL A 335 -15.96 4.48 22.58
CA VAL A 335 -14.93 3.82 21.75
C VAL A 335 -13.53 4.00 22.35
N LYS A 336 -12.92 2.89 22.74
CA LYS A 336 -11.56 2.84 23.30
C LYS A 336 -10.67 1.89 22.51
N VAL A 337 -9.38 2.19 22.47
CA VAL A 337 -8.37 1.34 21.83
C VAL A 337 -7.36 0.89 22.87
N TYR A 338 -7.24 -0.42 23.05
CA TYR A 338 -6.27 -1.01 23.95
C TYR A 338 -4.90 -1.14 23.26
N ARG A 339 -4.01 -0.19 23.57
CA ARG A 339 -2.77 0.07 22.82
C ARG A 339 -1.63 -0.93 23.08
N ASP A 340 -1.71 -1.68 24.17
CA ASP A 340 -0.67 -2.69 24.48
C ASP A 340 -1.05 -4.06 23.85
N GLY A 341 -2.31 -4.18 23.38
CA GLY A 341 -2.86 -5.33 22.67
C GLY A 341 -2.72 -6.66 23.40
N LEU A 342 -2.84 -7.75 22.64
CA LEU A 342 -2.77 -9.10 23.21
C LEU A 342 -1.38 -9.43 23.81
N THR A 343 -0.32 -8.79 23.30
CA THR A 343 1.04 -8.91 23.87
C THR A 343 1.12 -8.30 25.28
N GLY A 344 0.56 -7.11 25.50
CA GLY A 344 0.44 -6.51 26.83
C GLY A 344 -0.39 -7.36 27.78
N TRP A 345 -1.51 -7.89 27.29
CA TRP A 345 -2.41 -8.76 28.05
C TRP A 345 -1.71 -10.03 28.56
N ARG A 346 -1.02 -10.74 27.65
CA ARG A 346 -0.19 -11.91 27.99
C ARG A 346 0.94 -11.55 28.97
N LYS A 347 1.61 -10.41 28.77
CA LYS A 347 2.70 -9.95 29.64
C LYS A 347 2.24 -9.63 31.06
N ALA A 348 0.98 -9.22 31.24
CA ALA A 348 0.36 -9.01 32.55
C ALA A 348 -0.15 -10.31 33.21
N GLY A 349 0.00 -11.47 32.57
CA GLY A 349 -0.46 -12.76 33.10
C GLY A 349 -1.98 -12.95 33.07
N LEU A 350 -2.69 -12.16 32.25
CA LEU A 350 -4.14 -12.19 32.13
C LEU A 350 -4.61 -13.36 31.25
N PRO A 351 -5.83 -13.89 31.46
CA PRO A 351 -6.28 -15.12 30.81
C PRO A 351 -6.39 -14.97 29.29
N ILE A 352 -6.08 -16.05 28.57
CA ILE A 352 -6.23 -16.17 27.11
C ILE A 352 -7.18 -17.32 26.83
N GLN A 353 -8.16 -17.09 25.98
CA GLN A 353 -8.96 -18.16 25.38
C GLN A 353 -8.23 -18.62 24.10
N PRO A 354 -7.98 -19.92 23.91
CA PRO A 354 -7.38 -20.43 22.67
C PRO A 354 -8.28 -20.12 21.47
#